data_AF-A0ABD3NHB5-F1
#
_entry.id   AF-A0ABD3NHB5-F1
#
_cell.length_a   1.000
_cell.length_b   1.000
_cell.length_c   1.000
_cell.angle_alpha   90.00
_cell.angle_beta   90.00
_cell.angle_gamma   90.00
#
_symmetry.space_group_name_H-M   'P 1'
#
loop_
_entity.id
_entity.type
_entity.pdbx_description
1 polymer ?
#
loop_
_entity_poly.entity_id
_entity_poly.type
_entity_poly.pdbx_seq_one_letter_code
_entity_poly.pdbx_strand_id
1 'polypeptide(L)'
;MHTIAARTKAAAMLQIILIYFVVYPSSIHKCVAFAPTNPRSSRITKFQPHPTNALGAHIHQPKTRLFNQRNQFDISKPTFDLLSFRLIRSDALLRYNSLNQSEPLRINLFLLATISLLGYPLWCESVTGDVPTFSSSIGAAGLGVACAALFWRERTRRSNQLKRMEKELNAGDLSVRLPVNTAITSVRPETCLMELKSKRRIIAIRGSKEQLQSSGVIDSLCFLRRRLLQSQILVVLIPTDGVKSKNDWGFDNNQLGDALWLGDACNLAEWEDYFNELVENPSNELAWFALNFNGRSIASGLNEAPRLLELLGQQLQPMEILDESDEPEILEGDTASTVKDILEKQKQFYKVLTGSDNDVEMQKVYSTKSTEEVNEVLAGGGRLDNWSTCLEPSARPSGMLISGSDVYISSPTTAYSTCIEFPTNTGIDGATLLAVQRWVRENIDKDWKLELHQTIPWSSGSRAGGTLICDCRGCVALARNDEKRTFGGLIG
;
A
#
# COMPACT_ATOMS: atom_id res chain seq x y z
N MET A 1 48.33 47.43 6.79
CA MET A 1 48.62 45.98 6.77
C MET A 1 47.60 45.12 7.54
N HIS A 2 46.97 45.60 8.62
CA HIS A 2 45.94 44.83 9.35
C HIS A 2 44.61 44.60 8.58
N THR A 3 44.25 45.46 7.64
CA THR A 3 43.01 45.36 6.84
C THR A 3 43.07 44.29 5.73
N ILE A 4 44.26 43.99 5.20
CA ILE A 4 44.44 42.98 4.15
C ILE A 4 44.34 41.56 4.74
N ALA A 5 44.81 41.37 5.99
CA ALA A 5 44.74 40.10 6.71
C ALA A 5 43.30 39.74 7.18
N ALA A 6 42.43 40.74 7.42
CA ALA A 6 41.02 40.52 7.75
C ALA A 6 40.20 40.13 6.51
N ARG A 7 40.47 40.76 5.36
CA ARG A 7 39.81 40.45 4.07
C ARG A 7 40.14 39.03 3.56
N THR A 8 41.37 38.56 3.76
CA THR A 8 41.77 37.17 3.41
C THR A 8 41.12 36.11 4.31
N LYS A 9 40.91 36.41 5.60
CA LYS A 9 40.22 35.49 6.52
C LYS A 9 38.72 35.38 6.23
N ALA A 10 38.04 36.48 5.89
CA ALA A 10 36.62 36.46 5.54
C ALA A 10 36.36 35.72 4.21
N ALA A 11 37.21 35.94 3.20
CA ALA A 11 37.12 35.23 1.91
C ALA A 11 37.44 33.72 2.05
N ALA A 12 38.42 33.36 2.88
CA ALA A 12 38.72 31.95 3.18
C ALA A 12 37.58 31.28 3.96
N MET A 13 36.92 31.99 4.88
CA MET A 13 35.78 31.46 5.63
C MET A 13 34.56 31.24 4.73
N LEU A 14 34.30 32.15 3.77
CA LEU A 14 33.23 31.99 2.79
C LEU A 14 33.51 30.85 1.79
N GLN A 15 34.76 30.66 1.38
CA GLN A 15 35.17 29.52 0.56
C GLN A 15 35.06 28.18 1.30
N ILE A 16 35.41 28.13 2.60
CA ILE A 16 35.25 26.92 3.42
C ILE A 16 33.76 26.58 3.59
N ILE A 17 32.89 27.58 3.77
CA ILE A 17 31.43 27.37 3.83
C ILE A 17 30.89 26.88 2.47
N LEU A 18 31.31 27.48 1.34
CA LEU A 18 30.89 27.03 0.01
C LEU A 18 31.38 25.61 -0.35
N ILE A 19 32.61 25.24 0.04
CA ILE A 19 33.15 23.89 -0.19
C ILE A 19 32.43 22.85 0.70
N TYR A 20 32.11 23.19 1.95
CA TYR A 20 31.32 22.31 2.83
C TYR A 20 29.88 22.10 2.34
N PHE A 21 29.28 23.04 1.61
CA PHE A 21 27.91 22.91 1.10
C PHE A 21 27.80 22.31 -0.31
N VAL A 22 28.81 22.47 -1.17
CA VAL A 22 28.79 21.96 -2.54
C VAL A 22 29.34 20.53 -2.65
N VAL A 23 30.32 20.14 -1.81
CA VAL A 23 30.97 18.82 -1.89
C VAL A 23 30.33 17.77 -0.95
N TYR A 24 29.60 18.20 0.09
CA TYR A 24 29.07 17.31 1.12
C TYR A 24 27.55 16.93 1.11
N PRO A 25 26.73 17.16 0.06
CA PRO A 25 25.34 16.69 0.10
C PRO A 25 25.20 15.17 -0.15
N SER A 26 26.28 14.44 -0.46
CA SER A 26 26.24 13.02 -0.85
C SER A 26 26.61 12.02 0.26
N SER A 27 26.81 12.43 1.52
CA SER A 27 27.26 11.51 2.59
C SER A 27 26.48 11.53 3.92
N ILE A 28 25.31 12.18 4.01
CA ILE A 28 24.47 12.11 5.21
C ILE A 28 23.11 11.49 4.86
N HIS A 29 23.11 10.24 4.40
CA HIS A 29 21.97 9.32 4.48
C HIS A 29 22.48 7.86 4.50
N LYS A 30 23.29 7.55 5.52
CA LYS A 30 23.41 6.19 6.06
C LYS A 30 23.36 6.29 7.59
N CYS A 31 22.18 6.58 8.13
CA CYS A 31 21.88 6.10 9.48
C CYS A 31 21.70 4.59 9.36
N VAL A 32 22.81 3.86 9.51
CA VAL A 32 22.79 2.47 9.93
C VAL A 32 22.19 2.49 11.32
N ALA A 33 20.95 1.99 11.45
CA ALA A 33 20.39 1.67 12.74
C ALA A 33 21.26 0.58 13.36
N PHE A 34 22.13 0.96 14.29
CA PHE A 34 22.75 0.03 15.22
C PHE A 34 21.62 -0.57 16.05
N ALA A 35 21.31 -1.84 15.78
CA ALA A 35 20.52 -2.66 16.68
C ALA A 35 21.26 -2.76 18.03
N PRO A 36 20.60 -2.47 19.17
CA PRO A 36 21.20 -2.79 20.45
C PRO A 36 21.22 -4.31 20.61
N THR A 37 22.43 -4.85 20.75
CA THR A 37 22.69 -6.22 21.20
C THR A 37 22.04 -6.45 22.56
N ASN A 38 21.14 -7.43 22.60
CA ASN A 38 20.49 -7.95 23.79
C ASN A 38 21.53 -8.63 24.71
N PRO A 39 21.72 -8.21 25.99
CA PRO A 39 22.39 -9.06 26.95
C PRO A 39 21.37 -10.01 27.59
N ARG A 40 21.72 -11.29 27.54
CA ARG A 40 21.05 -12.42 28.18
C ARG A 40 20.76 -12.20 29.67
N SER A 41 19.62 -12.75 30.09
CA SER A 41 19.41 -13.53 31.32
C SER A 41 19.29 -12.80 32.66
N SER A 42 18.05 -12.72 33.15
CA SER A 42 17.74 -13.08 34.54
C SER A 42 16.29 -13.59 34.70
N ARG A 43 16.18 -14.93 34.68
CA ARG A 43 15.41 -15.80 35.58
C ARG A 43 14.18 -15.22 36.33
N ILE A 44 13.00 -15.74 35.94
CA ILE A 44 11.90 -16.32 36.77
C ILE A 44 11.47 -15.55 38.04
N THR A 45 10.21 -15.10 38.04
CA THR A 45 9.20 -15.50 39.05
C THR A 45 7.79 -15.35 38.49
N LYS A 46 7.04 -16.46 38.50
CA LYS A 46 5.60 -16.56 38.26
C LYS A 46 4.85 -15.72 39.30
N PHE A 47 3.90 -14.90 38.85
CA PHE A 47 2.79 -14.43 39.68
C PHE A 47 1.49 -14.64 38.91
N GLN A 48 0.70 -15.61 39.37
CA GLN A 48 -0.73 -15.71 39.06
C GLN A 48 -1.49 -14.66 39.87
N PRO A 49 -2.58 -14.09 39.33
CA PRO A 49 -3.65 -13.58 40.17
C PRO A 49 -4.90 -14.47 40.05
N HIS A 50 -5.33 -15.02 41.18
CA HIS A 50 -6.69 -15.51 41.38
C HIS A 50 -7.69 -14.33 41.47
N PRO A 51 -8.98 -14.57 41.20
CA PRO A 51 -10.00 -13.53 41.11
C PRO A 51 -10.55 -13.18 42.50
N THR A 52 -10.75 -11.90 42.77
CA THR A 52 -11.58 -11.45 43.88
C THR A 52 -12.64 -10.49 43.37
N ASN A 53 -13.87 -10.96 43.42
CA ASN A 53 -15.07 -10.14 43.47
C ASN A 53 -15.03 -9.26 44.73
N ALA A 54 -15.22 -7.95 44.59
CA ALA A 54 -15.67 -7.10 45.67
C ALA A 54 -16.43 -5.89 45.13
N LEU A 55 -17.63 -5.72 45.65
CA LEU A 55 -18.56 -4.62 45.42
C LEU A 55 -17.93 -3.25 45.78
N GLY A 56 -18.31 -2.25 44.99
CA GLY A 56 -18.86 -0.99 45.49
C GLY A 56 -17.90 0.00 46.17
N ALA A 57 -17.46 1.01 45.42
CA ALA A 57 -17.35 2.39 45.88
C ALA A 57 -17.21 3.34 44.69
N HIS A 58 -18.25 4.15 44.45
CA HIS A 58 -18.21 5.29 43.54
C HIS A 58 -17.22 6.34 44.07
N ILE A 59 -16.01 6.37 43.51
CA ILE A 59 -15.11 7.52 43.66
C ILE A 59 -15.36 8.45 42.47
N HIS A 60 -16.11 9.52 42.75
CA HIS A 60 -16.21 10.68 41.88
C HIS A 60 -14.81 11.28 41.68
N GLN A 61 -14.13 10.92 40.59
CA GLN A 61 -13.06 11.74 40.06
C GLN A 61 -13.68 13.04 39.51
N PRO A 62 -13.23 14.23 39.94
CA PRO A 62 -13.67 15.46 39.35
C PRO A 62 -13.16 15.47 37.90
N LYS A 63 -14.09 15.29 36.96
CA LYS A 63 -13.87 15.65 35.55
C LYS A 63 -13.44 17.11 35.55
N THR A 64 -12.16 17.38 35.29
CA THR A 64 -11.71 18.68 34.79
C THR A 64 -12.35 18.89 33.42
N ARG A 65 -13.64 19.23 33.43
CA ARG A 65 -14.34 19.87 32.33
C ARG A 65 -13.74 21.27 32.24
N LEU A 66 -12.66 21.39 31.47
CA LEU A 66 -12.32 22.66 30.85
C LEU A 66 -13.43 22.98 29.86
N PHE A 67 -14.47 23.64 30.36
CA PHE A 67 -15.42 24.39 29.55
C PHE A 67 -14.65 25.51 28.85
N ASN A 68 -14.30 25.30 27.58
CA ASN A 68 -14.03 26.39 26.65
C ASN A 68 -14.50 26.00 25.24
N GLN A 69 -15.82 25.79 25.09
CA GLN A 69 -16.50 25.38 23.86
C GLN A 69 -16.92 26.55 22.95
N ARG A 70 -16.15 27.65 22.88
CA ARG A 70 -16.47 28.77 21.97
C ARG A 70 -15.37 29.21 21.00
N ASN A 71 -14.18 28.62 21.06
CA ASN A 71 -13.10 28.83 20.08
C ASN A 71 -12.27 27.55 19.97
N GLN A 72 -12.87 26.44 19.54
CA GLN A 72 -12.03 25.36 18.99
C GLN A 72 -11.41 25.92 17.71
N PHE A 73 -10.09 26.12 17.73
CA PHE A 73 -9.34 26.43 16.52
C PHE A 73 -9.58 25.29 15.54
N ASP A 74 -10.35 25.58 14.50
CA ASP A 74 -10.61 24.63 13.44
C ASP A 74 -9.35 24.46 12.60
N ILE A 75 -8.59 23.42 12.92
CA ILE A 75 -7.30 23.09 12.30
C ILE A 75 -7.51 22.58 10.86
N SER A 76 -8.75 22.26 10.45
CA SER A 76 -9.07 21.87 9.07
C SER A 76 -9.12 23.07 8.11
N LYS A 77 -9.18 24.31 8.62
CA LYS A 77 -9.25 25.49 7.76
C LYS A 77 -7.95 25.70 6.98
N PRO A 78 -8.03 26.07 5.69
CA PRO A 78 -6.85 26.37 4.91
C PRO A 78 -6.20 27.67 5.39
N THR A 79 -4.88 27.66 5.51
CA THR A 79 -4.04 28.83 5.79
C THR A 79 -3.07 29.06 4.65
N PHE A 80 -2.69 30.31 4.40
CA PHE A 80 -1.75 30.64 3.35
C PHE A 80 -0.31 30.31 3.78
N ASP A 81 0.31 29.36 3.09
CA ASP A 81 1.72 29.01 3.31
C ASP A 81 2.62 29.85 2.40
N LEU A 82 3.41 30.75 3.00
CA LEU A 82 4.31 31.65 2.29
C LEU A 82 5.39 30.90 1.49
N LEU A 83 5.78 29.69 1.93
CA LEU A 83 6.86 28.94 1.29
C LEU A 83 6.41 28.22 0.01
N SER A 84 5.16 27.78 -0.02
CA SER A 84 4.56 27.15 -1.21
C SER A 84 3.76 28.13 -2.07
N PHE A 85 3.37 29.29 -1.52
CA PHE A 85 2.47 30.30 -2.10
C PHE A 85 1.10 29.73 -2.48
N ARG A 86 0.50 28.96 -1.57
CA ARG A 86 -0.86 28.42 -1.75
C ARG A 86 -1.58 28.31 -0.41
N LEU A 87 -2.90 28.21 -0.46
CA LEU A 87 -3.72 27.84 0.67
C LEU A 87 -3.58 26.34 0.94
N ILE A 88 -3.34 25.95 2.19
CA ILE A 88 -3.16 24.56 2.61
C ILE A 88 -3.88 24.35 3.94
N ARG A 89 -4.54 23.21 4.09
CA ARG A 89 -5.07 22.75 5.38
C ARG A 89 -4.06 22.90 6.53
N SER A 90 -4.48 23.50 7.64
CA SER A 90 -3.55 23.85 8.74
C SER A 90 -2.97 22.62 9.45
N ASP A 91 -3.73 21.52 9.55
CA ASP A 91 -3.27 20.25 10.13
C ASP A 91 -2.26 19.53 9.23
N ALA A 92 -2.41 19.61 7.90
CA ALA A 92 -1.40 19.14 6.96
C ALA A 92 -0.07 19.90 7.16
N LEU A 93 -0.14 21.22 7.29
CA LEU A 93 1.01 22.07 7.53
C LEU A 93 1.71 21.76 8.86
N LEU A 94 0.94 21.54 9.93
CA LEU A 94 1.47 21.17 11.25
C LEU A 94 2.17 19.81 11.22
N ARG A 95 1.55 18.79 10.59
CA ARG A 95 2.16 17.46 10.42
C ARG A 95 3.42 17.51 9.59
N TYR A 96 3.43 18.33 8.54
CA TYR A 96 4.60 18.50 7.70
C TYR A 96 5.75 19.17 8.45
N ASN A 97 5.48 20.27 9.14
CA ASN A 97 6.51 21.04 9.85
C ASN A 97 7.13 20.26 11.02
N SER A 98 6.36 19.37 11.67
CA SER A 98 6.91 18.51 12.72
C SER A 98 7.89 17.46 12.19
N LEU A 99 7.68 16.97 10.96
CA LEU A 99 8.54 15.97 10.31
C LEU A 99 9.75 16.59 9.59
N ASN A 100 9.60 17.81 9.04
CA ASN A 100 10.58 18.44 8.16
C ASN A 100 11.08 19.79 8.70
N GLN A 101 11.56 19.82 9.95
CA GLN A 101 11.93 21.07 10.65
C GLN A 101 13.01 21.90 9.93
N SER A 102 13.95 21.27 9.24
CA SER A 102 15.05 21.95 8.54
C SER A 102 14.70 22.44 7.14
N GLU A 103 13.63 21.93 6.53
CA GLU A 103 13.29 22.24 5.13
C GLU A 103 12.87 23.70 4.89
N PRO A 104 12.02 24.32 5.74
CA PRO A 104 11.73 25.76 5.65
C PRO A 104 12.98 26.64 5.64
N LEU A 105 13.96 26.31 6.48
CA LEU A 105 15.22 27.06 6.57
C LEU A 105 16.01 26.93 5.27
N ARG A 106 16.13 25.72 4.70
CA ARG A 106 16.81 25.49 3.42
C ARG A 106 16.19 26.30 2.29
N ILE A 107 14.85 26.30 2.19
CA ILE A 107 14.12 27.06 1.16
C ILE A 107 14.44 28.56 1.30
N ASN A 108 14.36 29.11 2.51
CA ASN A 108 14.66 30.52 2.77
C ASN A 108 16.13 30.87 2.49
N LEU A 109 17.08 29.99 2.84
CA LEU A 109 18.50 30.19 2.56
C LEU A 109 18.80 30.20 1.06
N PHE A 110 18.22 29.28 0.29
CA PHE A 110 18.38 29.29 -1.17
C PHE A 110 17.75 30.52 -1.81
N LEU A 111 16.58 30.95 -1.34
CA LEU A 111 15.94 32.17 -1.82
C LEU A 111 16.79 33.41 -1.51
N LEU A 112 17.27 33.54 -0.28
CA LEU A 112 18.10 34.67 0.13
C LEU A 112 19.43 34.67 -0.63
N ALA A 113 20.10 33.51 -0.75
CA ALA A 113 21.31 33.37 -1.56
C ALA A 113 21.06 33.76 -3.02
N THR A 114 19.92 33.37 -3.61
CA THR A 114 19.54 33.76 -4.97
C THR A 114 19.44 35.28 -5.11
N ILE A 115 18.69 35.93 -4.22
CA ILE A 115 18.48 37.39 -4.26
C ILE A 115 19.80 38.13 -4.03
N SER A 116 20.60 37.70 -3.04
CA SER A 116 21.91 38.29 -2.76
C SER A 116 22.85 38.15 -3.95
N LEU A 117 22.99 36.95 -4.52
CA LEU A 117 23.94 36.66 -5.59
C LEU A 117 23.56 37.31 -6.92
N LEU A 118 22.27 37.32 -7.28
CA LEU A 118 21.79 38.02 -8.49
C LEU A 118 21.83 39.54 -8.30
N GLY A 119 21.56 40.02 -7.08
CA GLY A 119 21.64 41.44 -6.74
C GLY A 119 23.06 41.94 -6.52
N TYR A 120 24.08 41.06 -6.44
CA TYR A 120 25.45 41.41 -6.06
C TYR A 120 26.00 42.65 -6.77
N PRO A 121 25.83 42.82 -8.10
CA PRO A 121 26.31 44.03 -8.79
C PRO A 121 25.71 45.35 -8.28
N LEU A 122 24.51 45.31 -7.68
CA LEU A 122 23.77 46.48 -7.21
C LEU A 122 24.15 46.91 -5.79
N TRP A 123 24.64 45.99 -4.95
CA TRP A 123 24.93 46.26 -3.54
C TRP A 123 26.38 45.97 -3.13
N CYS A 124 27.22 45.42 -4.01
CA CYS A 124 28.62 45.12 -3.72
C CYS A 124 29.38 46.36 -3.22
N GLU A 125 29.21 47.51 -3.89
CA GLU A 125 29.88 48.76 -3.52
C GLU A 125 29.47 49.24 -2.13
N SER A 126 28.17 49.15 -1.80
CA SER A 126 27.66 49.60 -0.50
C SER A 126 28.01 48.66 0.66
N VAL A 127 28.20 47.36 0.41
CA VAL A 127 28.50 46.38 1.46
C VAL A 127 29.99 46.11 1.64
N THR A 128 30.75 46.07 0.55
CA THR A 128 32.19 45.70 0.58
C THR A 128 33.13 46.89 0.40
N GLY A 129 32.61 48.01 -0.11
CA GLY A 129 33.40 49.18 -0.50
C GLY A 129 34.19 49.00 -1.80
N ASP A 130 34.07 47.85 -2.46
CA ASP A 130 34.76 47.51 -3.70
C ASP A 130 33.76 47.46 -4.88
N VAL A 131 34.20 47.90 -6.07
CA VAL A 131 33.40 47.84 -7.31
C VAL A 131 33.39 46.41 -7.86
N PRO A 132 32.24 45.84 -8.24
CA PRO A 132 32.17 44.47 -8.74
C PRO A 132 32.97 44.29 -10.04
N THR A 133 33.91 43.34 -10.04
CA THR A 133 34.66 42.95 -11.25
C THR A 133 33.80 42.08 -12.17
N PHE A 134 34.07 42.09 -13.48
CA PHE A 134 33.35 41.28 -14.46
C PHE A 134 33.31 39.78 -14.09
N SER A 135 34.43 39.22 -13.62
CA SER A 135 34.50 37.83 -13.18
C SER A 135 33.68 37.55 -11.92
N SER A 136 33.69 38.48 -10.94
CA SER A 136 32.88 38.36 -9.73
C SER A 136 31.38 38.45 -10.03
N SER A 137 30.98 39.31 -10.96
CA SER A 137 29.58 39.44 -11.41
C SER A 137 29.09 38.18 -12.12
N ILE A 138 29.90 37.59 -13.01
CA ILE A 138 29.56 36.32 -13.68
C ILE A 138 29.47 35.18 -12.66
N GLY A 139 30.45 35.08 -11.74
CA GLY A 139 30.45 34.05 -10.70
C GLY A 139 29.22 34.16 -9.78
N ALA A 140 28.88 35.38 -9.35
CA ALA A 140 27.70 35.64 -8.55
C ALA A 140 26.42 35.32 -9.31
N ALA A 141 26.29 35.73 -10.58
CA ALA A 141 25.13 35.40 -11.40
C ALA A 141 24.96 33.87 -11.58
N GLY A 142 26.04 33.16 -11.89
CA GLY A 142 26.03 31.70 -12.04
C GLY A 142 25.62 30.96 -10.76
N LEU A 143 26.20 31.34 -9.62
CA LEU A 143 25.80 30.78 -8.32
C LEU A 143 24.37 31.17 -7.94
N GLY A 144 23.94 32.39 -8.26
CA GLY A 144 22.57 32.85 -8.03
C GLY A 144 21.55 32.02 -8.79
N VAL A 145 21.81 31.70 -10.06
CA VAL A 145 20.96 30.79 -10.86
C VAL A 145 20.96 29.38 -10.27
N ALA A 146 22.11 28.86 -9.82
CA ALA A 146 22.17 27.56 -9.17
C ALA A 146 21.36 27.50 -7.87
N CYS A 147 21.45 28.54 -7.03
CA CYS A 147 20.61 28.68 -5.84
C CYS A 147 19.13 28.79 -6.18
N ALA A 148 18.77 29.50 -7.26
CA ALA A 148 17.38 29.61 -7.72
C ALA A 148 16.80 28.24 -8.11
N ALA A 149 17.60 27.42 -8.81
CA ALA A 149 17.20 26.07 -9.18
C ALA A 149 17.01 25.16 -7.95
N LEU A 150 17.90 25.26 -6.95
CA LEU A 150 17.76 24.52 -5.68
C LEU A 150 16.54 24.99 -4.87
N PHE A 151 16.31 26.31 -4.78
CA PHE A 151 15.10 26.86 -4.18
C PHE A 151 13.84 26.30 -4.84
N TRP A 152 13.78 26.33 -6.18
CA TRP A 152 12.65 25.82 -6.94
C TRP A 152 12.42 24.33 -6.65
N ARG A 153 13.49 23.53 -6.68
CA ARG A 153 13.43 22.09 -6.41
C ARG A 153 12.88 21.78 -5.01
N GLU A 154 13.40 22.42 -3.98
CA GLU A 154 12.94 22.20 -2.59
C GLU A 154 11.51 22.71 -2.40
N ARG A 155 11.16 23.88 -2.96
CA ARG A 155 9.78 24.41 -2.92
C ARG A 155 8.79 23.45 -3.59
N THR A 156 9.11 22.94 -4.77
CA THR A 156 8.25 21.99 -5.49
C THR A 156 8.10 20.69 -4.69
N ARG A 157 9.19 20.16 -4.12
CA ARG A 157 9.16 18.98 -3.26
C ARG A 157 8.22 19.18 -2.05
N ARG A 158 8.36 20.30 -1.33
CA ARG A 158 7.47 20.69 -0.23
C ARG A 158 6.01 20.75 -0.67
N SER A 159 5.74 21.47 -1.77
CA SER A 159 4.39 21.65 -2.30
C SER A 159 3.72 20.30 -2.62
N ASN A 160 4.46 19.39 -3.26
CA ASN A 160 3.96 18.05 -3.60
C ASN A 160 3.67 17.22 -2.34
N GLN A 161 4.57 17.22 -1.37
CA GLN A 161 4.37 16.51 -0.10
C GLN A 161 3.17 17.05 0.70
N LEU A 162 2.99 18.38 0.72
CA LEU A 162 1.82 19.00 1.36
C LEU A 162 0.53 18.66 0.60
N LYS A 163 0.55 18.66 -0.74
CA LYS A 163 -0.61 18.26 -1.57
C LYS A 163 -1.04 16.83 -1.24
N ARG A 164 -0.07 15.91 -1.13
CA ARG A 164 -0.31 14.54 -0.72
C ARG A 164 -0.93 14.45 0.67
N MET A 165 -0.35 15.13 1.66
CA MET A 165 -0.87 15.08 3.04
C MET A 165 -2.30 15.63 3.13
N GLU A 166 -2.61 16.67 2.36
CA GLU A 166 -3.95 17.23 2.26
C GLU A 166 -4.94 16.23 1.65
N LYS A 167 -4.57 15.57 0.54
CA LYS A 167 -5.36 14.48 -0.05
C LYS A 167 -5.60 13.31 0.91
N GLU A 168 -4.57 12.92 1.69
CA GLU A 168 -4.69 11.86 2.72
C GLU A 168 -5.59 12.28 3.89
N LEU A 169 -5.61 13.57 4.24
CA LEU A 169 -6.47 14.11 5.29
C LEU A 169 -7.92 14.23 4.83
N ASN A 170 -8.15 14.74 3.61
CA ASN A 170 -9.47 14.85 3.01
C ASN A 170 -10.10 13.45 2.81
N ALA A 171 -9.31 12.44 2.43
CA ALA A 171 -9.79 11.05 2.44
C ALA A 171 -10.29 10.63 3.83
N GLY A 172 -9.63 11.09 4.89
CA GLY A 172 -10.01 10.81 6.27
C GLY A 172 -11.43 11.27 6.64
N ASP A 173 -11.92 12.31 5.99
CA ASP A 173 -13.24 12.89 6.29
C ASP A 173 -14.37 12.15 5.55
N LEU A 174 -14.03 11.27 4.59
CA LEU A 174 -15.01 10.48 3.84
C LEU A 174 -15.76 9.50 4.76
N SER A 175 -17.08 9.44 4.58
CA SER A 175 -17.99 8.64 5.39
C SER A 175 -18.25 7.26 4.78
N VAL A 176 -18.18 6.24 5.62
CA VAL A 176 -18.43 4.84 5.26
C VAL A 176 -19.34 4.18 6.29
N ARG A 177 -20.23 3.33 5.80
CA ARG A 177 -21.07 2.45 6.62
C ARG A 177 -20.43 1.09 6.68
N LEU A 178 -20.10 0.66 7.89
CA LEU A 178 -19.39 -0.59 8.12
C LEU A 178 -20.30 -1.80 7.89
N PRO A 179 -19.76 -2.89 7.33
CA PRO A 179 -20.47 -4.15 7.31
C PRO A 179 -20.59 -4.69 8.75
N VAL A 180 -21.72 -5.33 9.02
CA VAL A 180 -22.02 -5.98 10.30
C VAL A 180 -22.53 -7.38 10.00
N ASN A 181 -22.27 -8.30 10.94
CA ASN A 181 -22.88 -9.61 10.87
C ASN A 181 -24.40 -9.45 11.05
N THR A 182 -25.13 -9.84 10.01
CA THR A 182 -26.58 -9.60 9.94
C THR A 182 -27.37 -10.48 10.91
N ALA A 183 -26.77 -11.59 11.37
CA ALA A 183 -27.35 -12.42 12.41
C ALA A 183 -27.32 -11.75 13.79
N ILE A 184 -26.43 -10.77 14.01
CA ILE A 184 -26.26 -10.09 15.30
C ILE A 184 -27.01 -8.76 15.31
N THR A 185 -26.87 -7.96 14.26
CA THR A 185 -27.49 -6.63 14.19
C THR A 185 -27.80 -6.24 12.75
N SER A 186 -28.95 -5.62 12.56
CA SER A 186 -29.32 -4.98 11.28
C SER A 186 -28.83 -3.53 11.19
N VAL A 187 -28.44 -2.92 12.31
CA VAL A 187 -27.96 -1.54 12.36
C VAL A 187 -26.49 -1.51 11.99
N ARG A 188 -26.19 -0.92 10.83
CA ARG A 188 -24.82 -0.69 10.36
C ARG A 188 -24.30 0.65 10.87
N PRO A 189 -23.19 0.69 11.62
CA PRO A 189 -22.63 1.95 12.10
C PRO A 189 -21.99 2.73 10.95
N GLU A 190 -22.21 4.04 10.96
CA GLU A 190 -21.57 4.99 10.07
C GLU A 190 -20.40 5.64 10.78
N THR A 191 -19.28 5.78 10.09
CA THR A 191 -18.01 6.32 10.62
C THR A 191 -17.21 6.96 9.50
N CYS A 192 -16.27 7.84 9.84
CA CYS A 192 -15.34 8.40 8.86
C CYS A 192 -14.07 7.54 8.74
N LEU A 193 -13.37 7.64 7.61
CA LEU A 193 -12.11 6.90 7.43
C LEU A 193 -11.05 7.30 8.48
N MET A 194 -11.11 8.52 9.02
CA MET A 194 -10.23 8.97 10.08
C MET A 194 -10.40 8.16 11.38
N GLU A 195 -11.63 7.76 11.73
CA GLU A 195 -11.94 6.94 12.90
C GLU A 195 -11.56 5.46 12.74
N LEU A 196 -11.35 5.02 11.49
CA LEU A 196 -10.87 3.69 11.13
C LEU A 196 -9.34 3.58 11.16
N LYS A 197 -8.63 4.69 11.33
CA LYS A 197 -7.19 4.67 11.58
C LYS A 197 -6.90 3.84 12.81
N SER A 198 -5.90 2.98 12.69
CA SER A 198 -5.51 1.99 13.67
C SER A 198 -6.55 0.88 13.93
N LYS A 199 -7.52 0.68 13.02
CA LYS A 199 -8.53 -0.40 13.12
C LYS A 199 -8.70 -1.20 11.83
N ARG A 200 -8.66 -0.52 10.68
CA ARG A 200 -8.83 -1.11 9.35
C ARG A 200 -7.92 -0.44 8.33
N ARG A 201 -7.55 -1.19 7.31
CA ARG A 201 -6.95 -0.68 6.06
C ARG A 201 -8.06 -0.46 5.06
N ILE A 202 -7.89 0.48 4.12
CA ILE A 202 -8.98 0.85 3.20
C ILE A 202 -8.52 0.63 1.76
N ILE A 203 -9.39 0.06 0.93
CA ILE A 203 -9.28 0.11 -0.52
C ILE A 203 -10.56 0.73 -1.04
N ALA A 204 -10.45 1.85 -1.75
CA ALA A 204 -11.59 2.51 -2.38
C ALA A 204 -11.46 2.38 -3.90
N ILE A 205 -12.51 1.92 -4.57
CA ILE A 205 -12.54 1.68 -6.02
C ILE A 205 -13.73 2.41 -6.62
N ARG A 206 -13.47 3.34 -7.54
CA ARG A 206 -14.44 4.06 -8.36
C ARG A 206 -14.52 3.46 -9.75
N GLY A 207 -15.73 3.22 -10.24
CA GLY A 207 -15.97 2.81 -11.63
C GLY A 207 -17.45 2.55 -11.89
N SER A 208 -17.82 2.48 -13.17
CA SER A 208 -19.16 2.01 -13.56
C SER A 208 -19.30 0.50 -13.31
N LYS A 209 -20.53 -0.01 -13.24
CA LYS A 209 -20.81 -1.44 -13.14
C LYS A 209 -20.09 -2.24 -14.23
N GLU A 210 -20.20 -1.78 -15.48
CA GLU A 210 -19.56 -2.44 -16.62
C GLU A 210 -18.04 -2.49 -16.47
N GLN A 211 -17.43 -1.43 -15.94
CA GLN A 211 -15.98 -1.38 -15.70
C GLN A 211 -15.57 -2.33 -14.59
N LEU A 212 -16.26 -2.32 -13.45
CA LEU A 212 -15.91 -3.21 -12.33
C LEU A 212 -16.06 -4.69 -12.70
N GLN A 213 -17.05 -5.02 -13.56
CA GLN A 213 -17.26 -6.38 -14.05
C GLN A 213 -16.26 -6.77 -15.13
N SER A 214 -16.09 -5.96 -16.18
CA SER A 214 -15.19 -6.27 -17.30
C SER A 214 -13.71 -6.28 -16.92
N SER A 215 -13.31 -5.52 -15.91
CA SER A 215 -11.94 -5.50 -15.39
C SER A 215 -11.64 -6.59 -14.36
N GLY A 216 -12.60 -7.46 -14.04
CA GLY A 216 -12.40 -8.58 -13.10
C GLY A 216 -12.23 -8.17 -11.64
N VAL A 217 -12.57 -6.92 -11.27
CA VAL A 217 -12.48 -6.41 -9.89
C VAL A 217 -13.39 -7.20 -8.97
N ILE A 218 -14.63 -7.45 -9.40
CA ILE A 218 -15.63 -8.17 -8.59
C ILE A 218 -15.16 -9.59 -8.30
N ASP A 219 -14.75 -10.35 -9.31
CA ASP A 219 -14.23 -11.71 -9.13
C ASP A 219 -13.02 -11.71 -8.17
N SER A 220 -12.09 -10.77 -8.35
CA SER A 220 -10.88 -10.64 -7.52
C SER A 220 -11.20 -10.36 -6.06
N LEU A 221 -12.16 -9.50 -5.79
CA LEU A 221 -12.63 -9.23 -4.43
C LEU A 221 -13.29 -10.47 -3.80
N CYS A 222 -14.10 -11.19 -4.59
CA CYS A 222 -14.83 -12.36 -4.11
C CYS A 222 -13.92 -13.55 -3.79
N PHE A 223 -12.93 -13.87 -4.64
CA PHE A 223 -12.02 -14.99 -4.35
C PHE A 223 -10.95 -14.64 -3.30
N LEU A 224 -10.65 -13.36 -3.07
CA LEU A 224 -9.74 -12.90 -2.00
C LEU A 224 -10.46 -12.53 -0.70
N ARG A 225 -11.77 -12.74 -0.58
CA ARG A 225 -12.59 -12.31 0.58
C ARG A 225 -11.98 -12.65 1.94
N ARG A 226 -11.53 -13.91 2.13
CA ARG A 226 -10.92 -14.38 3.37
C ARG A 226 -9.58 -13.68 3.65
N ARG A 227 -8.81 -13.40 2.60
CA ARG A 227 -7.51 -12.72 2.67
C ARG A 227 -7.64 -11.23 2.99
N LEU A 228 -8.70 -10.61 2.47
CA LEU A 228 -9.07 -9.23 2.83
C LEU A 228 -9.38 -9.12 4.32
N LEU A 229 -10.11 -10.08 4.89
CA LEU A 229 -10.40 -10.14 6.33
C LEU A 229 -9.14 -10.36 7.17
N GLN A 230 -8.31 -11.36 6.84
CA GLN A 230 -7.03 -11.64 7.52
C GLN A 230 -6.06 -10.45 7.50
N SER A 231 -6.19 -9.56 6.51
CA SER A 231 -5.42 -8.32 6.38
C SER A 231 -6.11 -7.09 6.98
N GLN A 232 -7.31 -7.27 7.56
CA GLN A 232 -8.17 -6.23 8.12
C GLN A 232 -8.49 -5.09 7.13
N ILE A 233 -8.74 -5.45 5.87
CA ILE A 233 -9.07 -4.52 4.79
C ILE A 233 -10.59 -4.34 4.71
N LEU A 234 -11.00 -3.08 4.61
CA LEU A 234 -12.33 -2.67 4.23
C LEU A 234 -12.28 -2.11 2.80
N VAL A 235 -13.04 -2.74 1.91
CA VAL A 235 -13.21 -2.32 0.52
C VAL A 235 -14.46 -1.46 0.41
N VAL A 236 -14.37 -0.33 -0.27
CA VAL A 236 -15.48 0.57 -0.56
C VAL A 236 -15.58 0.72 -2.07
N LEU A 237 -16.75 0.42 -2.63
CA LEU A 237 -17.03 0.61 -4.05
C LEU A 237 -17.81 1.92 -4.26
N ILE A 238 -17.39 2.70 -5.24
CA ILE A 238 -17.92 4.02 -5.58
C ILE A 238 -18.47 3.96 -7.02
N PRO A 239 -19.79 3.75 -7.20
CA PRO A 239 -20.44 3.79 -8.50
C PRO A 239 -20.39 5.16 -9.13
N THR A 240 -20.23 5.19 -10.45
CA THR A 240 -20.34 6.42 -11.27
C THR A 240 -21.59 6.44 -12.15
N ASP A 241 -22.33 5.34 -12.22
CA ASP A 241 -23.49 5.11 -13.08
C ASP A 241 -24.83 5.24 -12.33
N GLY A 242 -24.81 5.79 -11.11
CA GLY A 242 -26.00 6.00 -10.30
C GLY A 242 -26.58 4.73 -9.67
N VAL A 243 -25.88 3.59 -9.79
CA VAL A 243 -26.22 2.35 -9.09
C VAL A 243 -26.04 2.56 -7.58
N LYS A 244 -27.06 2.22 -6.77
CA LYS A 244 -27.03 2.46 -5.31
C LYS A 244 -26.98 1.18 -4.48
N SER A 245 -27.27 0.01 -5.06
CA SER A 245 -27.42 -1.24 -4.31
C SER A 245 -26.28 -2.21 -4.61
N LYS A 246 -25.80 -2.91 -3.57
CA LYS A 246 -24.81 -4.01 -3.67
C LYS A 246 -25.25 -5.09 -4.66
N ASN A 247 -26.54 -5.41 -4.71
CA ASN A 247 -27.08 -6.48 -5.56
C ASN A 247 -26.91 -6.18 -7.06
N ASP A 248 -26.83 -4.90 -7.42
CA ASP A 248 -26.76 -4.49 -8.82
C ASP A 248 -25.36 -4.68 -9.42
N TRP A 249 -24.34 -4.88 -8.58
CA TRP A 249 -22.94 -5.06 -8.99
C TRP A 249 -22.64 -6.48 -9.51
N GLY A 250 -23.60 -7.39 -9.45
CA GLY A 250 -23.42 -8.79 -9.86
C GLY A 250 -22.81 -9.67 -8.77
N PHE A 251 -22.89 -9.23 -7.50
CA PHE A 251 -22.56 -10.09 -6.37
C PHE A 251 -23.62 -11.18 -6.21
N ASP A 252 -23.18 -12.45 -6.13
CA ASP A 252 -24.05 -13.54 -5.69
C ASP A 252 -24.16 -13.49 -4.17
N ASN A 253 -25.34 -13.08 -3.68
CA ASN A 253 -25.61 -12.93 -2.25
C ASN A 253 -25.44 -14.24 -1.48
N ASN A 254 -25.59 -15.39 -2.13
CA ASN A 254 -25.39 -16.69 -1.50
C ASN A 254 -23.90 -16.98 -1.27
N GLN A 255 -23.01 -16.40 -2.07
CA GLN A 255 -21.55 -16.58 -1.97
C GLN A 255 -20.86 -15.49 -1.15
N LEU A 256 -21.52 -14.33 -0.94
CA LEU A 256 -20.92 -13.22 -0.19
C LEU A 256 -20.93 -13.40 1.33
N GLY A 257 -21.83 -14.23 1.87
CA GLY A 257 -22.05 -14.37 3.31
C GLY A 257 -22.27 -13.02 3.99
N ASP A 258 -21.72 -12.83 5.19
CA ASP A 258 -21.79 -11.55 5.93
C ASP A 258 -20.88 -10.44 5.35
N ALA A 259 -20.08 -10.72 4.31
CA ALA A 259 -19.21 -9.77 3.59
C ALA A 259 -18.57 -8.67 4.47
N LEU A 260 -17.97 -9.06 5.61
CA LEU A 260 -17.41 -8.14 6.61
C LEU A 260 -16.23 -7.28 6.12
N TRP A 261 -15.76 -7.53 4.90
CA TRP A 261 -14.72 -6.80 4.21
C TRP A 261 -15.27 -5.72 3.27
N LEU A 262 -16.59 -5.67 3.00
CA LEU A 262 -17.20 -4.76 2.01
C LEU A 262 -18.07 -3.68 2.68
N GLY A 263 -17.58 -2.44 2.72
CA GLY A 263 -18.29 -1.27 3.23
C GLY A 263 -19.14 -0.56 2.17
N ASP A 264 -20.09 0.24 2.64
CA ASP A 264 -20.94 1.11 1.79
C ASP A 264 -20.50 2.57 1.92
N ALA A 265 -20.37 3.28 0.81
CA ALA A 265 -20.21 4.74 0.84
C ALA A 265 -21.50 5.40 1.34
N CYS A 266 -21.43 6.25 2.38
CA CYS A 266 -22.64 6.92 2.91
C CYS A 266 -23.09 8.07 2.00
N ASN A 267 -22.17 8.96 1.62
CA ASN A 267 -22.44 10.10 0.74
C ASN A 267 -21.69 9.94 -0.59
N LEU A 268 -22.35 9.37 -1.59
CA LEU A 268 -21.74 9.12 -2.90
C LEU A 268 -21.22 10.39 -3.57
N ALA A 269 -21.90 11.53 -3.41
CA ALA A 269 -21.45 12.80 -4.01
C ALA A 269 -20.12 13.27 -3.43
N GLU A 270 -19.91 13.15 -2.11
CA GLU A 270 -18.61 13.49 -1.49
C GLU A 270 -17.48 12.56 -1.98
N TRP A 271 -17.78 11.27 -2.13
CA TRP A 271 -16.83 10.31 -2.67
C TRP A 271 -16.49 10.60 -4.14
N GLU A 272 -17.49 10.89 -4.96
CA GLU A 272 -17.32 11.29 -6.36
C GLU A 272 -16.50 12.57 -6.47
N ASP A 273 -16.83 13.61 -5.70
CA ASP A 273 -16.10 14.88 -5.65
C ASP A 273 -14.64 14.67 -5.27
N TYR A 274 -14.37 13.82 -4.26
CA TYR A 274 -13.01 13.47 -3.87
C TYR A 274 -12.24 12.79 -5.01
N PHE A 275 -12.84 11.79 -5.68
CA PHE A 275 -12.20 11.14 -6.82
C PHE A 275 -12.02 12.09 -8.01
N ASN A 276 -12.96 13.00 -8.25
CA ASN A 276 -12.84 14.03 -9.28
C ASN A 276 -11.71 15.02 -8.98
N GLU A 277 -11.39 15.29 -7.71
CA GLU A 277 -10.20 16.07 -7.33
C GLU A 277 -8.89 15.27 -7.56
N LEU A 278 -8.94 13.95 -7.44
CA LEU A 278 -7.79 13.07 -7.66
C LEU A 278 -7.45 12.90 -9.15
N VAL A 279 -8.45 12.90 -10.03
CA VAL A 279 -8.33 12.60 -11.46
C VAL A 279 -8.42 13.89 -12.28
N GLU A 280 -7.40 14.20 -13.08
CA GLU A 280 -7.38 15.43 -13.89
C GLU A 280 -8.49 15.48 -14.96
N ASN A 281 -8.94 14.31 -15.45
CA ASN A 281 -10.06 14.14 -16.38
C ASN A 281 -11.11 13.17 -15.80
N PRO A 282 -12.19 13.66 -15.17
CA PRO A 282 -13.13 12.82 -14.43
C PRO A 282 -14.06 11.97 -15.30
N SER A 283 -13.86 11.91 -16.63
CA SER A 283 -14.57 10.98 -17.51
C SER A 283 -14.54 9.57 -16.92
N ASN A 284 -15.58 8.76 -17.19
CA ASN A 284 -15.81 7.40 -16.65
C ASN A 284 -14.54 6.52 -16.64
N GLU A 285 -13.65 6.74 -15.70
CA GLU A 285 -12.34 6.12 -15.60
C GLU A 285 -12.32 5.35 -14.29
N LEU A 286 -11.86 4.10 -14.39
CA LEU A 286 -11.62 3.24 -13.25
C LEU A 286 -10.48 3.87 -12.43
N ALA A 287 -10.77 4.22 -11.18
CA ALA A 287 -9.78 4.83 -10.29
C ALA A 287 -9.84 4.16 -8.93
N TRP A 288 -8.70 3.99 -8.27
CA TRP A 288 -8.68 3.40 -6.94
C TRP A 288 -7.51 3.92 -6.11
N PHE A 289 -7.67 3.84 -4.80
CA PHE A 289 -6.59 4.10 -3.86
C PHE A 289 -6.66 3.15 -2.67
N ALA A 290 -5.50 2.91 -2.05
CA ALA A 290 -5.36 2.10 -0.86
C ALA A 290 -4.71 2.92 0.26
N LEU A 291 -5.25 2.80 1.47
CA LEU A 291 -4.74 3.39 2.71
C LEU A 291 -4.31 2.29 3.67
N ASN A 292 -3.15 2.48 4.30
CA ASN A 292 -2.69 1.58 5.37
C ASN A 292 -3.42 1.84 6.70
N PHE A 293 -3.02 1.09 7.73
CA PHE A 293 -3.57 1.17 9.07
C PHE A 293 -3.40 2.56 9.73
N ASN A 294 -2.41 3.34 9.30
CA ASN A 294 -2.21 4.72 9.77
C ASN A 294 -3.02 5.76 8.95
N GLY A 295 -3.79 5.30 7.96
CA GLY A 295 -4.52 6.11 7.01
C GLY A 295 -3.62 6.91 6.07
N ARG A 296 -2.41 6.41 5.77
CA ARG A 296 -1.54 6.97 4.73
C ARG A 296 -1.75 6.21 3.43
N SER A 297 -1.64 6.91 2.30
CA SER A 297 -1.71 6.28 0.99
C SER A 297 -0.50 5.38 0.75
N ILE A 298 -0.77 4.17 0.27
CA ILE A 298 0.25 3.15 -0.04
C ILE A 298 0.28 2.81 -1.54
N ALA A 299 -0.89 2.81 -2.19
CA ALA A 299 -1.04 2.56 -3.61
C ALA A 299 -2.27 3.27 -4.16
N SER A 300 -2.29 3.46 -5.47
CA SER A 300 -3.43 3.97 -6.23
C SER A 300 -3.21 3.70 -7.70
N GLY A 301 -4.27 3.59 -8.47
CA GLY A 301 -4.22 3.41 -9.92
C GLY A 301 -5.34 4.14 -10.63
N LEU A 302 -5.12 4.41 -11.91
CA LEU A 302 -6.05 5.03 -12.83
C LEU A 302 -6.07 4.19 -14.11
N ASN A 303 -7.25 3.94 -14.65
CA ASN A 303 -7.51 3.14 -15.86
C ASN A 303 -7.06 1.67 -15.79
N GLU A 304 -6.66 1.18 -14.61
CA GLU A 304 -6.32 -0.21 -14.36
C GLU A 304 -6.92 -0.65 -13.02
N ALA A 305 -7.44 -1.88 -12.97
CA ALA A 305 -7.93 -2.49 -11.74
C ALA A 305 -6.80 -2.69 -10.73
N PRO A 306 -7.08 -2.64 -9.41
CA PRO A 306 -6.07 -2.98 -8.42
C PRO A 306 -5.64 -4.43 -8.58
N ARG A 307 -4.34 -4.67 -8.75
CA ARG A 307 -3.74 -6.00 -8.70
C ARG A 307 -3.73 -6.51 -7.26
N LEU A 308 -4.88 -6.98 -6.78
CA LEU A 308 -5.12 -7.26 -5.36
C LEU A 308 -4.15 -8.28 -4.78
N LEU A 309 -3.78 -9.32 -5.53
CA LEU A 309 -2.80 -10.32 -5.08
C LEU A 309 -1.43 -9.68 -4.78
N GLU A 310 -0.95 -8.83 -5.69
CA GLU A 310 0.31 -8.10 -5.53
C GLU A 310 0.23 -7.10 -4.37
N LEU A 311 -0.88 -6.36 -4.25
CA LEU A 311 -1.11 -5.45 -3.14
C LEU A 311 -1.07 -6.17 -1.78
N LEU A 312 -1.70 -7.34 -1.67
CA LEU A 312 -1.67 -8.19 -0.48
C LEU A 312 -0.24 -8.62 -0.11
N GLY A 313 0.55 -9.13 -1.07
CA GLY A 313 1.93 -9.53 -0.79
C GLY A 313 2.89 -8.38 -0.48
N GLN A 314 2.68 -7.21 -1.09
CA GLN A 314 3.67 -6.12 -1.05
C GLN A 314 3.38 -5.07 0.02
N GLN A 315 2.12 -4.70 0.22
CA GLN A 315 1.76 -3.55 1.07
C GLN A 315 0.62 -3.84 2.06
N LEU A 316 -0.12 -4.91 1.83
CA LEU A 316 -1.29 -5.31 2.59
C LEU A 316 -1.12 -6.72 3.18
N GLN A 317 0.00 -6.93 3.88
CA GLN A 317 0.35 -8.19 4.57
C GLN A 317 -0.73 -8.64 5.57
N PRO A 318 -0.79 -9.94 5.92
CA PRO A 318 -1.72 -10.41 6.94
C PRO A 318 -1.43 -9.71 8.28
N MET A 319 -2.52 -9.37 8.99
CA MET A 319 -2.46 -8.81 10.35
C MET A 319 -2.76 -9.87 11.40
N GLU A 320 -3.48 -10.93 11.01
CA GLU A 320 -3.73 -12.10 11.83
C GLU A 320 -2.56 -13.09 11.72
N ILE A 321 -2.36 -13.86 12.78
CA ILE A 321 -1.40 -14.96 12.77
C ILE A 321 -2.00 -16.06 11.89
N LEU A 322 -1.24 -16.49 10.88
CA LEU A 322 -1.63 -17.58 10.00
C LEU A 322 -1.31 -18.91 10.69
N ASP A 323 -2.28 -19.81 10.73
CA ASP A 323 -2.15 -21.13 11.36
C ASP A 323 -2.20 -22.25 10.30
N GLU A 324 -1.32 -23.23 10.45
CA GLU A 324 -1.28 -24.43 9.61
C GLU A 324 -2.53 -25.32 9.79
N SER A 325 -3.23 -25.16 10.91
CA SER A 325 -4.46 -25.88 11.25
C SER A 325 -5.74 -25.19 10.80
N ASP A 326 -5.65 -24.06 10.09
CA ASP A 326 -6.83 -23.37 9.57
C ASP A 326 -7.62 -24.29 8.61
N GLU A 327 -8.86 -24.59 9.00
CA GLU A 327 -9.77 -25.42 8.22
C GLU A 327 -10.26 -24.72 6.93
N PRO A 328 -10.61 -25.50 5.88
CA PRO A 328 -11.16 -24.96 4.66
C PRO A 328 -12.55 -24.37 4.91
N GLU A 329 -12.83 -23.25 4.26
CA GLU A 329 -14.17 -22.65 4.28
C GLU A 329 -15.06 -23.38 3.28
N ILE A 330 -16.09 -24.06 3.79
CA ILE A 330 -17.08 -24.77 2.98
C ILE A 330 -18.37 -23.98 3.06
N LEU A 331 -18.73 -23.29 1.98
CA LEU A 331 -20.02 -22.65 1.85
C LEU A 331 -21.11 -23.72 1.80
N GLU A 332 -22.12 -23.59 2.65
CA GLU A 332 -23.32 -24.43 2.63
C GLU A 332 -24.25 -23.98 1.49
N GLY A 333 -24.86 -24.92 0.77
CA GLY A 333 -25.83 -24.63 -0.30
C GLY A 333 -25.62 -25.47 -1.56
N ASP A 334 -26.27 -25.06 -2.66
CA ASP A 334 -26.29 -25.78 -3.95
C ASP A 334 -24.91 -25.96 -4.58
N THR A 335 -23.96 -25.09 -4.24
CA THR A 335 -22.57 -25.11 -4.74
C THR A 335 -21.63 -25.98 -3.90
N ALA A 336 -22.06 -26.51 -2.76
CA ALA A 336 -21.20 -27.20 -1.81
C ALA A 336 -20.50 -28.45 -2.40
N SER A 337 -21.16 -29.16 -3.32
CA SER A 337 -20.56 -30.31 -4.02
C SER A 337 -19.41 -29.89 -4.94
N THR A 338 -19.62 -28.83 -5.73
CA THR A 338 -18.60 -28.26 -6.62
C THR A 338 -17.42 -27.69 -5.83
N VAL A 339 -17.69 -27.02 -4.71
CA VAL A 339 -16.64 -26.53 -3.80
C VAL A 339 -15.78 -27.68 -3.29
N LYS A 340 -16.40 -28.77 -2.83
CA LYS A 340 -15.68 -29.97 -2.36
C LYS A 340 -14.83 -30.62 -3.45
N ASP A 341 -15.34 -30.70 -4.67
CA ASP A 341 -14.59 -31.24 -5.82
C ASP A 341 -13.34 -30.39 -6.11
N ILE A 342 -13.49 -29.06 -6.20
CA ILE A 342 -12.36 -28.15 -6.42
C ILE A 342 -11.32 -28.24 -5.29
N LEU A 343 -11.76 -28.31 -4.03
CA LEU A 343 -10.84 -28.51 -2.90
C LEU A 343 -10.08 -29.83 -2.98
N GLU A 344 -10.71 -30.90 -3.47
CA GLU A 344 -10.04 -32.18 -3.69
C GLU A 344 -9.04 -32.10 -4.86
N LYS A 345 -9.37 -31.39 -5.95
CA LYS A 345 -8.42 -31.12 -7.04
C LYS A 345 -7.24 -30.25 -6.58
N GLN A 346 -7.48 -29.29 -5.70
CA GLN A 346 -6.41 -28.49 -5.07
C GLN A 346 -5.49 -29.38 -4.24
N LYS A 347 -6.03 -30.30 -3.42
CA LYS A 347 -5.22 -31.28 -2.68
C LYS A 347 -4.43 -32.18 -3.63
N GLN A 348 -5.03 -32.60 -4.74
CA GLN A 348 -4.35 -33.39 -5.77
C GLN A 348 -3.16 -32.63 -6.37
N PHE A 349 -3.33 -31.34 -6.69
CA PHE A 349 -2.23 -30.48 -7.16
C PHE A 349 -1.06 -30.47 -6.17
N TYR A 350 -1.31 -30.15 -4.90
CA TYR A 350 -0.25 -30.08 -3.89
C TYR A 350 0.38 -31.44 -3.58
N LYS A 351 -0.39 -32.53 -3.66
CA LYS A 351 0.14 -33.90 -3.52
C LYS A 351 1.17 -34.19 -4.62
N VAL A 352 0.89 -33.80 -5.87
CA VAL A 352 1.84 -33.97 -6.98
C VAL A 352 3.04 -33.02 -6.80
N LEU A 353 2.80 -31.73 -6.51
CA LEU A 353 3.85 -30.72 -6.36
C LEU A 353 4.88 -31.07 -5.28
N THR A 354 4.42 -31.62 -4.15
CA THR A 354 5.28 -31.88 -2.98
C THR A 354 5.85 -33.30 -2.94
N GLY A 355 5.21 -34.25 -3.62
CA GLY A 355 5.48 -35.69 -3.48
C GLY A 355 5.99 -36.39 -4.74
N SER A 356 5.77 -35.83 -5.94
CA SER A 356 6.12 -36.46 -7.22
C SER A 356 7.26 -35.71 -7.92
N ASP A 357 8.07 -36.43 -8.69
CA ASP A 357 9.05 -35.89 -9.64
C ASP A 357 8.58 -36.07 -11.10
N ASN A 358 7.35 -36.57 -11.29
CA ASN A 358 6.80 -36.92 -12.59
C ASN A 358 5.95 -35.78 -13.18
N ASP A 359 6.47 -35.12 -14.22
CA ASP A 359 5.79 -34.04 -14.94
C ASP A 359 4.48 -34.49 -15.61
N VAL A 360 4.37 -35.77 -16.00
CA VAL A 360 3.13 -36.34 -16.57
C VAL A 360 1.99 -36.35 -15.54
N GLU A 361 2.29 -36.50 -14.25
CA GLU A 361 1.26 -36.40 -13.21
C GLU A 361 0.78 -34.96 -13.05
N MET A 362 1.70 -33.98 -13.14
CA MET A 362 1.34 -32.57 -13.07
C MET A 362 0.54 -32.12 -14.29
N GLN A 363 0.91 -32.57 -15.49
CA GLN A 363 0.16 -32.30 -16.72
C GLN A 363 -1.29 -32.80 -16.67
N LYS A 364 -1.58 -33.88 -15.92
CA LYS A 364 -2.96 -34.36 -15.73
C LYS A 364 -3.82 -33.44 -14.86
N VAL A 365 -3.20 -32.65 -13.98
CA VAL A 365 -3.88 -31.68 -13.11
C VAL A 365 -4.20 -30.41 -13.90
N TYR A 366 -3.28 -29.96 -14.74
CA TYR A 366 -3.44 -28.75 -15.54
C TYR A 366 -4.39 -28.93 -16.73
N SER A 367 -4.98 -27.82 -17.16
CA SER A 367 -5.61 -27.68 -18.47
C SER A 367 -4.51 -27.68 -19.54
N THR A 368 -4.82 -28.06 -20.77
CA THR A 368 -3.81 -28.07 -21.85
C THR A 368 -3.52 -26.69 -22.42
N LYS A 369 -4.21 -25.64 -21.95
CA LYS A 369 -4.12 -24.29 -22.50
C LYS A 369 -3.09 -23.47 -21.73
N SER A 370 -2.21 -22.79 -22.45
CA SER A 370 -1.34 -21.76 -21.88
C SER A 370 -2.15 -20.52 -21.50
N THR A 371 -1.69 -19.79 -20.48
CA THR A 371 -2.37 -18.59 -19.98
C THR A 371 -1.74 -17.30 -20.49
N GLU A 372 -2.57 -16.26 -20.63
CA GLU A 372 -2.14 -14.91 -21.03
C GLU A 372 -1.14 -14.36 -20.00
N GLU A 373 -1.40 -14.57 -18.71
CA GLU A 373 -0.57 -14.06 -17.62
C GLU A 373 0.87 -14.60 -17.68
N VAL A 374 1.06 -15.88 -18.03
CA VAL A 374 2.41 -16.43 -18.22
C VAL A 374 3.03 -15.93 -19.52
N ASN A 375 2.23 -15.78 -20.58
CA ASN A 375 2.71 -15.27 -21.87
C ASN A 375 3.19 -13.81 -21.76
N GLU A 376 2.51 -12.95 -20.99
CA GLU A 376 2.92 -11.57 -20.75
C GLU A 376 4.29 -11.49 -20.07
N VAL A 377 4.54 -12.32 -19.05
CA VAL A 377 5.84 -12.38 -18.36
C VAL A 377 6.93 -12.85 -19.31
N LEU A 378 6.66 -13.85 -20.15
CA LEU A 378 7.61 -14.33 -21.16
C LEU A 378 7.91 -13.28 -22.23
N ALA A 379 6.88 -12.57 -22.70
CA ALA A 379 7.03 -11.46 -23.64
C ALA A 379 7.86 -10.31 -23.03
N GLY A 380 7.76 -10.11 -21.71
CA GLY A 380 8.60 -9.20 -20.93
C GLY A 380 10.03 -9.67 -20.69
N GLY A 381 10.44 -10.84 -21.22
CA GLY A 381 11.79 -11.39 -21.05
C GLY A 381 11.96 -12.30 -19.83
N GLY A 382 10.87 -12.70 -19.18
CA GLY A 382 10.88 -13.70 -18.12
C GLY A 382 11.35 -15.06 -18.62
N ARG A 383 11.89 -15.88 -17.70
CA ARG A 383 12.31 -17.26 -17.98
C ARG A 383 11.25 -18.24 -17.48
N LEU A 384 10.88 -19.20 -18.33
CA LEU A 384 10.05 -20.34 -17.97
C LEU A 384 10.94 -21.48 -17.49
N ASP A 385 10.71 -21.92 -16.25
CA ASP A 385 11.21 -23.20 -15.76
C ASP A 385 10.07 -24.21 -15.90
N ASN A 386 10.30 -25.27 -16.68
CA ASN A 386 9.27 -26.26 -16.98
C ASN A 386 8.98 -27.17 -15.77
N TRP A 387 7.87 -27.92 -15.82
CA TRP A 387 7.50 -28.81 -14.72
C TRP A 387 8.55 -29.86 -14.38
N SER A 388 9.30 -30.38 -15.36
CA SER A 388 10.39 -31.33 -15.04
C SER A 388 11.48 -30.68 -14.19
N THR A 389 11.81 -29.41 -14.41
CA THR A 389 12.74 -28.64 -13.56
C THR A 389 12.12 -28.30 -12.20
N CYS A 390 10.86 -27.84 -12.18
CA CYS A 390 10.19 -27.44 -10.95
C CYS A 390 9.94 -28.61 -9.97
N LEU A 391 9.80 -29.83 -10.50
CA LEU A 391 9.53 -31.04 -9.71
C LEU A 391 10.80 -31.80 -9.33
N GLU A 392 12.00 -31.32 -9.70
CA GLU A 392 13.25 -31.94 -9.29
C GLU A 392 13.37 -31.98 -7.75
N PRO A 393 13.95 -33.03 -7.16
CA PRO A 393 14.06 -33.16 -5.70
C PRO A 393 14.72 -31.97 -4.98
N SER A 394 15.63 -31.26 -5.65
CA SER A 394 16.30 -30.06 -5.11
C SER A 394 15.53 -28.75 -5.29
N ALA A 395 14.55 -28.71 -6.20
CA ALA A 395 13.77 -27.52 -6.51
C ALA A 395 12.37 -27.57 -5.89
N ARG A 396 11.75 -28.75 -5.82
CA ARG A 396 10.37 -28.91 -5.36
C ARG A 396 10.21 -28.57 -3.88
N PRO A 397 9.05 -28.00 -3.47
CA PRO A 397 8.78 -27.65 -2.07
C PRO A 397 8.35 -28.89 -1.26
N SER A 398 9.26 -29.86 -1.09
CA SER A 398 8.94 -31.11 -0.40
C SER A 398 8.56 -30.86 1.06
N GLY A 399 7.43 -31.46 1.49
CA GLY A 399 6.89 -31.30 2.84
C GLY A 399 6.16 -29.98 3.08
N MET A 400 5.88 -29.17 2.06
CA MET A 400 5.03 -27.98 2.18
C MET A 400 3.60 -28.36 2.53
N LEU A 401 3.02 -27.66 3.51
CA LEU A 401 1.63 -27.80 3.90
C LEU A 401 0.80 -26.65 3.34
N ILE A 402 -0.50 -26.88 3.23
CA ILE A 402 -1.47 -25.82 2.90
C ILE A 402 -2.55 -25.73 3.96
N SER A 403 -3.02 -24.52 4.25
CA SER A 403 -4.13 -24.29 5.16
C SER A 403 -5.06 -23.17 4.69
N GLY A 404 -6.21 -23.08 5.35
CA GLY A 404 -7.17 -22.00 5.19
C GLY A 404 -7.75 -21.90 3.78
N SER A 405 -7.88 -23.02 3.08
CA SER A 405 -8.39 -23.06 1.70
C SER A 405 -9.79 -22.46 1.58
N ASP A 406 -10.03 -21.77 0.48
CA ASP A 406 -11.32 -21.15 0.16
C ASP A 406 -11.59 -21.25 -1.35
N VAL A 407 -12.86 -21.32 -1.76
CA VAL A 407 -13.29 -21.46 -3.16
C VAL A 407 -14.35 -20.41 -3.50
N TYR A 408 -14.24 -19.84 -4.69
CA TYR A 408 -15.22 -18.95 -5.30
C TYR A 408 -15.61 -19.46 -6.68
N ILE A 409 -16.91 -19.57 -6.96
CA ILE A 409 -17.42 -20.05 -8.24
C ILE A 409 -17.90 -18.83 -9.03
N SER A 410 -17.07 -18.38 -9.98
CA SER A 410 -17.37 -17.24 -10.84
C SER A 410 -18.38 -17.61 -11.93
N SER A 411 -18.30 -18.82 -12.49
CA SER A 411 -19.24 -19.31 -13.49
C SER A 411 -19.36 -20.85 -13.44
N PRO A 412 -20.32 -21.46 -14.18
CA PRO A 412 -20.39 -22.92 -14.28
C PRO A 412 -19.11 -23.57 -14.80
N THR A 413 -18.24 -22.85 -15.51
CA THR A 413 -17.02 -23.40 -16.12
C THR A 413 -15.72 -22.80 -15.56
N THR A 414 -15.82 -21.82 -14.67
CA THR A 414 -14.67 -21.12 -14.07
C THR A 414 -14.83 -20.96 -12.58
N ALA A 415 -13.82 -21.35 -11.82
CA ALA A 415 -13.77 -21.17 -10.38
C ALA A 415 -12.36 -20.76 -9.93
N TYR A 416 -12.28 -20.21 -8.74
CA TYR A 416 -11.04 -19.78 -8.11
C TYR A 416 -10.91 -20.44 -6.75
N SER A 417 -9.70 -20.82 -6.37
CA SER A 417 -9.41 -21.20 -5.01
C SER A 417 -8.21 -20.44 -4.47
N THR A 418 -8.20 -20.18 -3.18
CA THR A 418 -7.04 -19.61 -2.49
C THR A 418 -6.63 -20.48 -1.32
N CYS A 419 -5.37 -20.48 -0.94
CA CYS A 419 -4.87 -21.13 0.27
C CYS A 419 -3.57 -20.47 0.73
N ILE A 420 -3.16 -20.78 1.96
CA ILE A 420 -1.87 -20.36 2.50
C ILE A 420 -0.92 -21.54 2.43
N GLU A 421 0.26 -21.32 1.85
CA GLU A 421 1.32 -22.32 1.76
C GLU A 421 2.34 -22.09 2.88
N PHE A 422 2.76 -23.19 3.52
CA PHE A 422 3.75 -23.24 4.61
C PHE A 422 4.92 -24.11 4.17
N PRO A 423 5.94 -23.54 3.51
CA PRO A 423 7.10 -24.28 3.06
C PRO A 423 8.00 -24.64 4.25
N THR A 424 8.43 -25.90 4.36
CA THR A 424 9.13 -26.44 5.54
C THR A 424 10.64 -26.20 5.58
N ASN A 425 11.25 -25.64 4.51
CA ASN A 425 12.72 -25.55 4.35
C ASN A 425 13.23 -24.24 3.73
N THR A 426 12.62 -23.09 4.02
CA THR A 426 13.01 -21.79 3.41
C THR A 426 14.20 -21.11 4.09
N GLY A 427 14.71 -21.66 5.20
CA GLY A 427 15.72 -20.99 6.03
C GLY A 427 15.23 -19.71 6.72
N ILE A 428 13.92 -19.42 6.61
CA ILE A 428 13.24 -18.28 7.22
C ILE A 428 12.07 -18.86 8.03
N ASP A 429 12.22 -18.89 9.35
CA ASP A 429 11.16 -19.33 10.25
C ASP A 429 9.89 -18.49 10.02
N GLY A 430 8.76 -19.15 9.73
CA GLY A 430 7.47 -18.50 9.51
C GLY A 430 7.25 -17.89 8.12
N ALA A 431 8.02 -18.31 7.10
CA ALA A 431 7.71 -17.93 5.72
C ALA A 431 6.39 -18.55 5.25
N THR A 432 5.47 -17.70 4.78
CA THR A 432 4.17 -18.11 4.24
C THR A 432 3.95 -17.49 2.87
N LEU A 433 3.28 -18.23 1.98
CA LEU A 433 2.88 -17.74 0.66
C LEU A 433 1.36 -17.73 0.56
N LEU A 434 0.81 -16.72 -0.12
CA LEU A 434 -0.59 -16.70 -0.52
C LEU A 434 -0.68 -17.27 -1.94
N ALA A 435 -1.44 -18.35 -2.08
CA ALA A 435 -1.72 -18.98 -3.36
C ALA A 435 -3.11 -18.61 -3.88
N VAL A 436 -3.20 -18.33 -5.17
CA VAL A 436 -4.44 -18.17 -5.94
C VAL A 436 -4.40 -19.15 -7.12
N GLN A 437 -5.48 -19.87 -7.35
CA GLN A 437 -5.59 -20.86 -8.41
C GLN A 437 -6.87 -20.62 -9.22
N ARG A 438 -6.76 -20.58 -10.54
CA ARG A 438 -7.89 -20.53 -11.47
C ARG A 438 -8.16 -21.92 -12.04
N TRP A 439 -9.37 -22.41 -11.84
CA TRP A 439 -9.84 -23.71 -12.30
C TRP A 439 -10.83 -23.53 -13.44
N VAL A 440 -10.71 -24.36 -14.46
CA VAL A 440 -11.57 -24.35 -15.63
C VAL A 440 -12.07 -25.76 -15.96
N ARG A 441 -13.24 -25.83 -16.58
CA ARG A 441 -13.75 -27.04 -17.23
C ARG A 441 -14.47 -26.66 -18.52
N GLU A 442 -14.48 -27.57 -19.50
CA GLU A 442 -15.11 -27.28 -20.81
C GLU A 442 -16.63 -27.16 -20.71
N ASN A 443 -17.25 -28.00 -19.87
CA ASN A 443 -18.68 -28.00 -19.59
C ASN A 443 -18.93 -28.64 -18.21
N ILE A 444 -20.19 -28.69 -17.79
CA ILE A 444 -20.59 -29.15 -16.46
C ILE A 444 -20.25 -30.62 -16.17
N ASP A 445 -20.10 -31.45 -17.22
CA ASP A 445 -19.84 -32.89 -17.13
C ASP A 445 -18.34 -33.23 -17.17
N LYS A 446 -17.48 -32.25 -17.43
CA LYS A 446 -16.03 -32.43 -17.44
C LYS A 446 -15.41 -32.10 -16.10
N ASP A 447 -14.31 -32.80 -15.80
CA ASP A 447 -13.48 -32.56 -14.62
C ASP A 447 -12.91 -31.14 -14.63
N TRP A 448 -12.83 -30.54 -13.44
CA TRP A 448 -12.05 -29.33 -13.22
C TRP A 448 -10.56 -29.57 -13.45
N LYS A 449 -9.94 -28.62 -14.16
CA LYS A 449 -8.52 -28.58 -14.46
C LYS A 449 -7.93 -27.25 -14.01
N LEU A 450 -6.70 -27.29 -13.49
CA LEU A 450 -5.98 -26.10 -13.09
C LEU A 450 -5.51 -25.35 -14.33
N GLU A 451 -5.88 -24.09 -14.49
CA GLU A 451 -5.42 -23.27 -15.61
C GLU A 451 -4.26 -22.38 -15.21
N LEU A 452 -4.36 -21.76 -14.02
CA LEU A 452 -3.36 -20.83 -13.51
C LEU A 452 -3.13 -21.08 -12.03
N HIS A 453 -1.88 -21.04 -11.59
CA HIS A 453 -1.49 -21.00 -10.18
C HIS A 453 -0.54 -19.84 -9.95
N GLN A 454 -0.85 -18.99 -8.98
CA GLN A 454 -0.04 -17.85 -8.60
C GLN A 454 0.28 -17.94 -7.13
N THR A 455 1.55 -17.69 -6.76
CA THR A 455 1.97 -17.63 -5.36
C THR A 455 2.79 -16.38 -5.11
N ILE A 456 2.54 -15.74 -3.97
CA ILE A 456 3.22 -14.52 -3.56
C ILE A 456 3.59 -14.60 -2.08
N PRO A 457 4.79 -14.17 -1.66
CA PRO A 457 5.12 -14.07 -0.24
C PRO A 457 4.09 -13.22 0.51
N TRP A 458 3.55 -13.77 1.59
CA TRP A 458 2.48 -13.14 2.35
C TRP A 458 2.60 -13.45 3.84
N SER A 459 3.48 -12.69 4.50
CA SER A 459 3.77 -12.79 5.94
C SER A 459 3.79 -11.39 6.57
N SER A 460 3.53 -11.28 7.87
CA SER A 460 3.41 -9.98 8.56
C SER A 460 4.72 -9.17 8.60
N GLY A 461 5.88 -9.81 8.36
CA GLY A 461 7.20 -9.20 8.46
C GLY A 461 7.96 -9.02 7.14
N SER A 462 7.43 -9.51 6.02
CA SER A 462 8.13 -9.48 4.73
C SER A 462 7.25 -8.94 3.61
N ARG A 463 7.88 -8.20 2.69
CA ARG A 463 7.23 -7.73 1.47
C ARG A 463 7.64 -8.63 0.32
N ALA A 464 6.67 -9.03 -0.49
CA ALA A 464 6.94 -9.78 -1.71
C ALA A 464 7.88 -9.02 -2.65
N GLY A 465 8.95 -9.70 -3.09
CA GLY A 465 9.84 -9.22 -4.14
C GLY A 465 9.40 -9.61 -5.56
N GLY A 466 8.38 -10.45 -5.67
CA GLY A 466 7.83 -10.94 -6.92
C GLY A 466 6.73 -11.97 -6.68
N THR A 467 6.09 -12.38 -7.76
CA THR A 467 5.02 -13.38 -7.79
C THR A 467 5.46 -14.53 -8.68
N LEU A 468 5.33 -15.76 -8.22
CA LEU A 468 5.49 -16.93 -9.08
C LEU A 468 4.16 -17.20 -9.78
N ILE A 469 4.19 -17.41 -11.09
CA ILE A 469 3.01 -17.65 -11.92
C ILE A 469 3.26 -18.93 -12.72
N CYS A 470 2.35 -19.90 -12.65
CA CYS A 470 2.50 -21.20 -13.28
C CYS A 470 1.28 -21.56 -14.12
N ASP A 471 1.54 -22.18 -15.26
CA ASP A 471 0.53 -22.80 -16.13
C ASP A 471 0.94 -24.25 -16.50
N CYS A 472 0.29 -24.83 -17.49
CA CYS A 472 0.54 -26.21 -17.92
C CYS A 472 1.98 -26.49 -18.40
N ARG A 473 2.76 -25.44 -18.72
CA ARG A 473 4.13 -25.56 -19.24
C ARG A 473 5.16 -25.55 -18.10
N GLY A 474 4.87 -24.86 -17.00
CA GLY A 474 5.78 -24.66 -15.88
C GLY A 474 5.51 -23.34 -15.17
N CYS A 475 6.55 -22.78 -14.55
CA CYS A 475 6.48 -21.56 -13.76
C CYS A 475 7.40 -20.46 -14.29
N VAL A 476 6.95 -19.21 -14.14
CA VAL A 476 7.70 -17.98 -14.42
C VAL A 476 7.69 -17.10 -13.17
N ALA A 477 8.81 -16.46 -12.88
CA ALA A 477 8.89 -15.47 -11.82
C ALA A 477 8.59 -14.07 -12.40
N LEU A 478 7.45 -13.50 -12.04
CA LEU A 478 7.20 -12.08 -12.20
C LEU A 478 7.96 -11.34 -11.09
N ALA A 479 9.20 -10.98 -11.37
CA ALA A 479 9.96 -10.11 -10.49
C ALA A 479 9.23 -8.78 -10.36
N ARG A 480 9.37 -8.13 -9.20
CA ARG A 480 8.97 -6.75 -9.03
C ARG A 480 9.57 -5.93 -10.16
N ASN A 481 8.73 -5.48 -11.09
CA ASN A 481 9.09 -4.33 -11.92
C ASN A 481 9.53 -3.25 -10.95
N ASP A 482 10.54 -2.45 -11.32
CA ASP A 482 10.80 -1.20 -10.60
C ASP A 482 9.46 -0.45 -10.60
N GLU A 483 8.68 -0.61 -9.53
CA GLU A 483 7.58 0.26 -9.23
C GLU A 483 8.25 1.61 -9.34
N LYS A 484 7.86 2.39 -10.36
CA LYS A 484 8.01 3.83 -10.31
C LYS A 484 7.38 4.18 -8.98
N ARG A 485 8.23 4.30 -7.96
CA ARG A 485 7.87 4.54 -6.58
C ARG A 485 6.67 5.46 -6.65
N THR A 486 5.48 5.00 -6.29
CA THR A 486 4.26 5.80 -6.27
C THR A 486 4.30 6.82 -5.12
N PHE A 487 5.49 7.36 -4.83
CA PHE A 487 5.65 8.78 -4.53
C PHE A 487 5.17 9.56 -5.77
N GLY A 488 3.86 9.57 -6.01
CA GLY A 488 3.23 10.14 -7.21
C GLY A 488 1.96 9.43 -7.70
N GLY A 489 1.35 8.51 -6.94
CA GLY A 489 0.03 7.97 -7.29
C GLY A 489 -1.07 9.05 -7.28
N LEU A 490 -2.35 8.71 -7.50
CA LEU A 490 -3.48 9.65 -7.42
C LEU A 490 -3.44 10.51 -6.14
N ILE A 491 -3.01 9.92 -5.02
CA ILE A 491 -2.80 10.62 -3.73
C ILE A 491 -1.34 11.05 -3.52
N GLY A 492 -0.36 10.34 -4.09
CA GLY A 492 1.01 10.20 -3.60
C GLY A 492 2.05 11.21 -4.08
#